data_AF-A0A4Y3HWC7-F1
#
_entry.id   AF-A0A4Y3HWC7-F1
#
_cell.length_a   1.000
_cell.length_b   1.000
_cell.length_c   1.000
_cell.angle_alpha   90.00
_cell.angle_beta   90.00
_cell.angle_gamma   90.00
#
_symmetry.space_group_name_H-M   'P 1'
#
loop_
_entity.id
_entity.type
_entity.pdbx_description
1 polymer ?
#
loop_
_entity_poly.entity_id
_entity_poly.type
_entity_poly.pdbx_seq_one_letter_code
_entity_poly.pdbx_strand_id
1 'polypeptide(L)'
;MNKFRTASSLANTAKLLSTELTNNTWTPTDEELRLGYKHTERLVSLKKLNTENVSLYGQRVMAHLCVLNRNKRVRMGNVLEIEGFWPQAKSMFASRSDVISCDVLLSNIGNVVDSKLTSGLSDLTSDIFELSSNIDTESYRARHFVSNHKSSLEIGVGDFVGSLLSQRKEWLNKRFELFCGLEPAFSDVPSLSWMNQFFRVYLEQGLATNIEIYCSPNTHAKFCRQLPDSNVLTDIPDGDIYLLLQLGDAVVAYSTQADECFIAELGTKVATFNEVVSQLPGLKYNLGIHLSKTGLWQYRASYMLKNATKFAPKRADYMVK
;
A
#
# COMPACT_ATOMS: atom_id res chain seq x y z
N MET A 1 -55.79 -5.05 7.46
CA MET A 1 -54.89 -4.75 8.61
C MET A 1 -53.39 -5.00 8.36
N ASN A 2 -52.95 -5.65 7.27
CA ASN A 2 -51.50 -5.94 7.05
C ASN A 2 -50.65 -4.82 6.41
N LYS A 3 -51.26 -3.79 5.80
CA LYS A 3 -50.52 -2.68 5.15
C LYS A 3 -49.95 -1.64 6.12
N PHE A 4 -50.55 -1.49 7.31
CA PHE A 4 -50.06 -0.55 8.34
C PHE A 4 -48.84 -1.09 9.11
N ARG A 5 -48.73 -2.42 9.29
CA ARG A 5 -47.57 -3.06 9.94
C ARG A 5 -46.29 -3.02 9.09
N THR A 6 -46.43 -3.03 7.76
CA THR A 6 -45.30 -2.93 6.82
C THR A 6 -44.79 -1.50 6.69
N ALA A 7 -45.68 -0.50 6.67
CA ALA A 7 -45.29 0.91 6.68
C ALA A 7 -44.60 1.33 8.01
N SER A 8 -45.05 0.80 9.15
CA SER A 8 -44.39 1.03 10.45
C SER A 8 -43.04 0.34 10.56
N SER A 9 -42.89 -0.84 9.94
CA SER A 9 -41.61 -1.54 9.83
C SER A 9 -40.60 -0.73 9.01
N LEU A 10 -40.98 -0.24 7.83
CA LEU A 10 -40.11 0.56 6.97
C LEU A 10 -39.72 1.90 7.61
N ALA A 11 -40.67 2.57 8.26
CA ALA A 11 -40.40 3.81 8.98
C ALA A 11 -39.45 3.60 10.17
N ASN A 12 -39.59 2.48 10.91
CA ASN A 12 -38.66 2.14 11.99
C ASN A 12 -37.28 1.73 11.47
N THR A 13 -37.19 0.98 10.37
CA THR A 13 -35.91 0.63 9.75
C THR A 13 -35.22 1.87 9.20
N ALA A 14 -35.94 2.82 8.59
CA ALA A 14 -35.40 4.09 8.16
C ALA A 14 -34.97 4.98 9.33
N LYS A 15 -35.70 4.96 10.45
CA LYS A 15 -35.30 5.66 11.67
C LYS A 15 -34.05 5.06 12.30
N LEU A 16 -33.95 3.73 12.36
CA LEU A 16 -32.78 3.00 12.84
C LEU A 16 -31.57 3.27 11.95
N LEU A 17 -31.71 3.17 10.62
CA LEU A 17 -30.67 3.54 9.65
C LEU A 17 -30.27 5.00 9.78
N SER A 18 -31.24 5.92 9.89
CA SER A 18 -30.96 7.34 10.15
C SER A 18 -30.18 7.53 11.44
N THR A 19 -30.50 6.76 12.49
CA THR A 19 -29.86 6.84 13.81
C THR A 19 -28.46 6.23 13.79
N GLU A 20 -28.25 5.10 13.12
CA GLU A 20 -26.93 4.46 12.93
C GLU A 20 -26.02 5.28 12.00
N LEU A 21 -26.59 5.84 10.93
CA LEU A 21 -25.91 6.80 10.04
C LEU A 21 -25.65 8.14 10.74
N THR A 22 -26.36 8.45 11.83
CA THR A 22 -26.11 9.67 12.61
C THR A 22 -25.18 9.49 13.79
N ASN A 23 -25.12 8.30 14.37
CA ASN A 23 -24.36 7.98 15.59
C ASN A 23 -23.06 7.20 15.33
N ASN A 24 -22.49 7.27 14.11
CA ASN A 24 -21.15 6.75 13.79
C ASN A 24 -20.92 5.24 13.99
N THR A 25 -21.97 4.41 13.96
CA THR A 25 -21.83 2.95 14.10
C THR A 25 -21.95 2.18 12.79
N TRP A 26 -22.40 2.85 11.73
CA TRP A 26 -22.58 2.18 10.45
C TRP A 26 -21.24 1.84 9.82
N THR A 27 -21.05 0.55 9.52
CA THR A 27 -19.93 0.04 8.74
C THR A 27 -20.49 -0.84 7.61
N PRO A 28 -19.93 -0.76 6.39
CA PRO A 28 -20.39 -1.58 5.28
C PRO A 28 -20.07 -3.05 5.55
N THR A 29 -21.00 -3.91 5.15
CA THR A 29 -20.82 -5.36 5.12
C THR A 29 -19.72 -5.75 4.14
N ASP A 30 -19.18 -6.95 4.33
CA ASP A 30 -18.17 -7.51 3.44
C ASP A 30 -18.69 -7.65 1.98
N GLU A 31 -20.00 -7.88 1.78
CA GLU A 31 -20.58 -7.91 0.43
C GLU A 31 -20.66 -6.52 -0.21
N GLU A 32 -21.06 -5.50 0.56
CA GLU A 32 -21.10 -4.11 0.09
C GLU A 32 -19.70 -3.60 -0.28
N LEU A 33 -18.68 -3.96 0.50
CA LEU A 33 -17.28 -3.65 0.18
C LEU A 33 -16.84 -4.34 -1.12
N ARG A 34 -17.16 -5.63 -1.30
CA ARG A 34 -16.80 -6.38 -2.51
C ARG A 34 -17.47 -5.80 -3.77
N LEU A 35 -18.75 -5.46 -3.68
CA LEU A 35 -19.47 -4.80 -4.79
C LEU A 35 -18.94 -3.39 -5.03
N GLY A 36 -18.64 -2.66 -3.96
CA GLY A 36 -18.04 -1.33 -3.99
C GLY A 36 -16.68 -1.33 -4.68
N TYR A 37 -15.81 -2.31 -4.41
CA TYR A 37 -14.51 -2.46 -5.07
C TYR A 37 -14.68 -2.62 -6.59
N LYS A 38 -15.48 -3.59 -7.03
CA LYS A 38 -15.74 -3.85 -8.47
C LYS A 38 -16.36 -2.63 -9.16
N HIS A 39 -17.28 -1.95 -8.49
CA HIS A 39 -17.90 -0.75 -9.02
C HIS A 39 -16.88 0.39 -9.16
N THR A 40 -16.01 0.56 -8.16
CA THR A 40 -14.93 1.55 -8.17
C THR A 40 -13.98 1.32 -9.33
N GLU A 41 -13.49 0.08 -9.50
CA GLU A 41 -12.59 -0.31 -10.60
C GLU A 41 -13.20 0.03 -11.98
N ARG A 42 -14.48 -0.28 -12.16
CA ARG A 42 -15.22 0.09 -13.38
C ARG A 42 -15.34 1.60 -13.57
N LEU A 43 -15.61 2.37 -12.51
CA LEU A 43 -15.76 3.83 -12.63
C LEU A 43 -14.42 4.51 -12.92
N VAL A 44 -13.32 4.04 -12.31
CA VAL A 44 -11.97 4.57 -12.54
C VAL A 44 -11.53 4.33 -13.98
N SER A 45 -11.71 3.11 -14.50
CA SER A 45 -11.37 2.79 -15.90
C SER A 45 -12.18 3.60 -16.92
N LEU A 46 -13.41 3.98 -16.58
CA LEU A 46 -14.26 4.86 -17.39
C LEU A 46 -14.01 6.35 -17.15
N LYS A 47 -13.11 6.73 -16.22
CA LYS A 47 -12.89 8.11 -15.76
C LYS A 47 -14.17 8.82 -15.29
N LYS A 48 -15.05 8.07 -14.62
CA LYS A 48 -16.37 8.51 -14.15
C LYS A 48 -16.52 8.46 -12.63
N LEU A 49 -15.42 8.36 -11.88
CA LEU A 49 -15.46 8.38 -10.43
C LEU A 49 -15.66 9.81 -9.93
N ASN A 50 -16.92 10.26 -9.86
CA ASN A 50 -17.31 11.61 -9.47
C ASN A 50 -18.67 11.63 -8.74
N THR A 51 -19.11 12.82 -8.29
CA THR A 51 -20.33 12.97 -7.49
C THR A 51 -21.63 12.76 -8.26
N GLU A 52 -21.60 12.83 -9.59
CA GLU A 52 -22.76 12.54 -10.45
C GLU A 52 -23.04 11.03 -10.54
N ASN A 53 -21.97 10.22 -10.53
CA ASN A 53 -22.06 8.77 -10.69
C ASN A 53 -21.99 8.00 -9.36
N VAL A 54 -21.57 8.65 -8.27
CA VAL A 54 -21.42 8.02 -6.94
C VAL A 54 -22.33 8.69 -5.91
N SER A 55 -23.25 7.89 -5.36
CA SER A 55 -24.13 8.32 -4.26
C SER A 55 -23.34 8.60 -2.98
N LEU A 56 -23.93 9.34 -2.04
CA LEU A 56 -23.29 9.63 -0.74
C LEU A 56 -22.95 8.34 0.01
N TYR A 57 -23.84 7.35 -0.06
CA TYR A 57 -23.59 6.01 0.46
C TYR A 57 -22.38 5.35 -0.22
N GLY A 58 -22.30 5.42 -1.56
CA GLY A 58 -21.16 4.87 -2.32
C GLY A 58 -19.83 5.53 -1.94
N GLN A 59 -19.82 6.84 -1.67
CA GLN A 59 -18.63 7.54 -1.20
C GLN A 59 -18.17 7.03 0.17
N ARG A 60 -19.09 6.76 1.09
CA ARG A 60 -18.75 6.20 2.41
C ARG A 60 -18.20 4.78 2.28
N VAL A 61 -18.79 3.94 1.42
CA VAL A 61 -18.23 2.62 1.09
C VAL A 61 -16.81 2.77 0.54
N MET A 62 -16.58 3.73 -0.37
CA MET A 62 -15.24 4.00 -0.91
C MET A 62 -14.26 4.51 0.14
N ALA A 63 -14.70 5.36 1.08
CA ALA A 63 -13.87 5.80 2.20
C ALA A 63 -13.40 4.61 3.04
N HIS A 64 -14.28 3.64 3.32
CA HIS A 64 -13.90 2.38 3.98
C HIS A 64 -12.95 1.54 3.13
N LEU A 65 -13.15 1.48 1.81
CA LEU A 65 -12.26 0.77 0.89
C LEU A 65 -10.83 1.32 0.91
N CYS A 66 -10.66 2.65 1.03
CA CYS A 66 -9.34 3.30 1.12
C CYS A 66 -8.54 2.90 2.37
N VAL A 67 -9.22 2.54 3.46
CA VAL A 67 -8.60 2.33 4.78
C VAL A 67 -8.89 0.96 5.35
N LEU A 68 -9.20 -0.01 4.47
CA LEU A 68 -9.35 -1.41 4.88
C LEU A 68 -8.09 -1.88 5.57
N ASN A 69 -8.24 -2.62 6.66
CA ASN A 69 -7.13 -3.39 7.21
C ASN A 69 -6.66 -4.46 6.23
N ARG A 70 -5.45 -4.94 6.46
CA ARG A 70 -4.79 -5.90 5.57
C ARG A 70 -5.59 -7.18 5.30
N ASN A 71 -6.16 -7.80 6.33
CA ASN A 71 -6.94 -9.03 6.18
C ASN A 71 -8.18 -8.84 5.29
N LYS A 72 -8.79 -7.65 5.33
CA LYS A 72 -9.88 -7.31 4.41
C LYS A 72 -9.38 -7.03 3.00
N ARG A 73 -8.27 -6.29 2.83
CA ARG A 73 -7.67 -6.01 1.50
C ARG A 73 -7.35 -7.29 0.72
N VAL A 74 -6.76 -8.29 1.37
CA VAL A 74 -6.43 -9.58 0.73
C VAL A 74 -7.67 -10.28 0.14
N ARG A 75 -8.84 -10.12 0.77
CA ARG A 75 -10.09 -10.78 0.33
C ARG A 75 -10.89 -9.93 -0.67
N MET A 76 -10.81 -8.61 -0.55
CA MET A 76 -11.68 -7.66 -1.28
C MET A 76 -10.99 -7.06 -2.52
N GLY A 77 -9.66 -6.95 -2.48
CA GLY A 77 -8.89 -6.01 -3.29
C GLY A 77 -8.61 -4.71 -2.53
N ASN A 78 -7.69 -3.92 -3.07
CA ASN A 78 -7.26 -2.63 -2.52
C ASN A 78 -7.46 -1.54 -3.57
N VAL A 79 -8.39 -0.62 -3.33
CA VAL A 79 -8.70 0.45 -4.30
C VAL A 79 -7.53 1.40 -4.52
N LEU A 80 -6.59 1.49 -3.57
CA LEU A 80 -5.38 2.31 -3.68
C LEU A 80 -4.31 1.70 -4.60
N GLU A 81 -4.52 0.46 -5.08
CA GLU A 81 -3.70 -0.19 -6.10
C GLU A 81 -4.23 0.04 -7.52
N ILE A 82 -5.43 0.63 -7.66
CA ILE A 82 -6.05 0.90 -8.95
C ILE A 82 -5.45 2.20 -9.50
N GLU A 83 -4.78 2.11 -10.64
CA GLU A 83 -4.16 3.25 -11.29
C GLU A 83 -5.18 4.37 -11.59
N GLY A 84 -4.85 5.60 -11.20
CA GLY A 84 -5.73 6.77 -11.39
C GLY A 84 -6.94 6.85 -10.46
N PHE A 85 -7.07 5.96 -9.46
CA PHE A 85 -8.15 6.02 -8.47
C PHE A 85 -8.06 7.27 -7.59
N TRP A 86 -6.94 7.47 -6.89
CA TRP A 86 -6.86 8.49 -5.85
C TRP A 86 -7.14 9.92 -6.34
N PRO A 87 -6.59 10.40 -7.48
CA PRO A 87 -6.89 11.74 -7.98
C PRO A 87 -8.39 11.97 -8.22
N GLN A 88 -9.11 10.96 -8.73
CA GLN A 88 -10.55 11.04 -8.96
C GLN A 88 -11.31 10.99 -7.62
N ALA A 89 -10.92 10.09 -6.71
CA ALA A 89 -11.54 9.95 -5.39
C ALA A 89 -11.39 11.23 -4.55
N LYS A 90 -10.19 11.84 -4.54
CA LYS A 90 -9.93 13.13 -3.89
C LYS A 90 -10.89 14.21 -4.37
N SER A 91 -11.01 14.38 -5.69
CA SER A 91 -11.92 15.37 -6.28
C SER A 91 -13.38 15.12 -5.89
N MET A 92 -13.79 13.85 -5.85
CA MET A 92 -15.14 13.45 -5.46
C MET A 92 -15.41 13.74 -3.98
N PHE A 93 -14.47 13.41 -3.08
CA PHE A 93 -14.60 13.69 -1.65
C PHE A 93 -14.63 15.20 -1.37
N ALA A 94 -13.74 15.96 -2.01
CA ALA A 94 -13.68 17.43 -1.88
C ALA A 94 -14.98 18.13 -2.33
N SER A 95 -15.66 17.59 -3.35
CA SER A 95 -16.90 18.20 -3.87
C SER A 95 -18.07 18.17 -2.89
N ARG A 96 -18.12 17.20 -1.95
CA ARG A 96 -19.21 17.10 -0.97
C ARG A 96 -18.79 17.39 0.46
N SER A 97 -17.50 17.25 0.79
CA SER A 97 -16.96 17.40 2.14
C SER A 97 -17.77 16.64 3.20
N ASP A 98 -18.14 15.39 2.91
CA ASP A 98 -18.93 14.55 3.82
C ASP A 98 -18.11 14.17 5.06
N VAL A 99 -18.56 14.67 6.22
CA VAL A 99 -17.89 14.45 7.52
C VAL A 99 -17.69 12.98 7.82
N ILE A 100 -18.64 12.11 7.47
CA ILE A 100 -18.55 10.67 7.76
C ILE A 100 -17.44 10.03 6.94
N SER A 101 -17.33 10.37 5.66
CA SER A 101 -16.25 9.87 4.81
C SER A 101 -14.88 10.28 5.37
N CYS A 102 -14.72 11.52 5.82
CA CYS A 102 -13.47 11.99 6.43
C CYS A 102 -13.19 11.34 7.78
N ASP A 103 -14.21 11.14 8.62
CA ASP A 103 -14.11 10.42 9.90
C ASP A 103 -13.61 8.99 9.70
N VAL A 104 -14.15 8.28 8.70
CA VAL A 104 -13.68 6.93 8.32
C VAL A 104 -12.23 6.96 7.88
N LEU A 105 -11.85 7.90 7.01
CA LEU A 105 -10.49 8.02 6.47
C LEU A 105 -9.47 8.30 7.59
N LEU A 106 -9.74 9.28 8.47
CA LEU A 106 -8.81 9.61 9.57
C LEU A 106 -8.75 8.51 10.62
N SER A 107 -9.89 7.97 11.06
CA SER A 107 -9.92 6.96 12.13
C SER A 107 -9.12 5.71 11.80
N ASN A 108 -8.94 5.40 10.52
CA ASN A 108 -8.27 4.18 10.05
C ASN A 108 -7.05 4.48 9.18
N ILE A 109 -6.54 5.71 9.20
CA ILE A 109 -5.43 6.13 8.32
C ILE A 109 -4.17 5.27 8.49
N GLY A 110 -3.95 4.72 9.70
CA GLY A 110 -2.86 3.79 9.97
C GLY A 110 -2.87 2.54 9.08
N ASN A 111 -4.05 2.10 8.59
CA ASN A 111 -4.14 0.98 7.66
C ASN A 111 -3.59 1.30 6.26
N VAL A 112 -3.40 2.58 5.92
CA VAL A 112 -2.78 2.97 4.65
C VAL A 112 -1.27 2.74 4.70
N VAL A 113 -0.68 2.79 5.90
CA VAL A 113 0.77 2.63 6.13
C VAL A 113 1.27 1.28 5.67
N ASP A 114 0.49 0.20 5.77
CA ASP A 114 0.87 -1.15 5.34
C ASP A 114 0.21 -1.56 4.02
N SER A 115 -0.35 -0.59 3.28
CA SER A 115 -0.99 -0.82 1.99
C SER A 115 0.01 -0.68 0.84
N LYS A 116 -0.26 -1.38 -0.26
CA LYS A 116 0.36 -1.08 -1.55
C LYS A 116 -0.40 0.08 -2.17
N LEU A 117 0.33 1.04 -2.72
CA LEU A 117 -0.20 2.32 -3.18
C LEU A 117 0.33 2.61 -4.58
N THR A 118 -0.51 3.11 -5.47
CA THR A 118 -0.07 3.70 -6.75
C THR A 118 0.40 5.14 -6.59
N SER A 119 -0.06 5.84 -5.55
CA SER A 119 0.33 7.21 -5.20
C SER A 119 1.28 7.22 -4.01
N GLY A 120 2.08 8.29 -3.87
CA GLY A 120 2.94 8.46 -2.70
C GLY A 120 2.12 8.52 -1.40
N LEU A 121 2.58 7.83 -0.35
CA LEU A 121 1.94 7.86 0.97
C LEU A 121 1.84 9.30 1.51
N SER A 122 2.87 10.11 1.30
CA SER A 122 2.89 11.53 1.69
C SER A 122 1.75 12.31 1.05
N ASP A 123 1.58 12.20 -0.27
CA ASP A 123 0.55 12.93 -1.01
C ASP A 123 -0.85 12.48 -0.59
N LEU A 124 -1.07 11.17 -0.52
CA LEU A 124 -2.34 10.57 -0.08
C LEU A 124 -2.73 11.03 1.33
N THR A 125 -1.80 11.01 2.27
CA THR A 125 -2.08 11.36 3.66
C THR A 125 -2.23 12.87 3.86
N SER A 126 -1.46 13.69 3.12
CA SER A 126 -1.65 15.14 3.06
C SER A 126 -3.03 15.51 2.51
N ASP A 127 -3.44 14.85 1.42
CA ASP A 127 -4.75 15.08 0.81
C ASP A 127 -5.90 14.72 1.77
N ILE A 128 -5.80 13.59 2.49
CA ILE A 128 -6.79 13.18 3.49
C ILE A 128 -6.85 14.18 4.65
N PHE A 129 -5.69 14.67 5.09
CA PHE A 129 -5.62 15.71 6.12
C PHE A 129 -6.31 16.99 5.65
N GLU A 130 -5.99 17.48 4.45
CA GLU A 130 -6.62 18.68 3.88
C GLU A 130 -8.13 18.54 3.71
N LEU A 131 -8.61 17.39 3.19
CA LEU A 131 -10.04 17.09 3.09
C LEU A 131 -10.73 17.21 4.45
N SER A 132 -10.06 16.74 5.51
CA SER A 132 -10.56 16.73 6.87
C SER A 132 -10.53 18.10 7.54
N SER A 133 -9.49 18.90 7.29
CA SER A 133 -9.36 20.26 7.81
C SER A 133 -10.35 21.23 7.17
N ASN A 134 -10.83 20.94 5.95
CA ASN A 134 -11.79 21.76 5.21
C ASN A 134 -13.26 21.49 5.59
N ILE A 135 -13.52 20.68 6.61
CA ILE A 135 -14.88 20.38 7.06
C ILE A 135 -15.50 21.60 7.73
N ASP A 136 -16.70 21.97 7.29
CA ASP A 136 -17.50 23.01 7.91
C ASP A 136 -18.03 22.57 9.28
N THR A 137 -17.69 23.35 10.31
CA THR A 137 -17.98 23.08 11.73
C THR A 137 -19.36 23.59 12.20
N GLU A 138 -20.19 24.08 11.28
CA GLU A 138 -21.56 24.51 11.59
C GLU A 138 -22.42 23.37 12.18
N SER A 139 -22.22 22.13 11.71
CA SER A 139 -23.00 20.98 12.16
C SER A 139 -22.47 20.37 13.48
N TYR A 140 -23.39 19.82 14.30
CA TYR A 140 -23.01 19.08 15.51
C TYR A 140 -22.04 17.93 15.21
N ARG A 141 -22.27 17.20 14.10
CA ARG A 141 -21.41 16.08 13.71
C ARG A 141 -20.00 16.54 13.36
N ALA A 142 -19.86 17.65 12.63
CA ALA A 142 -18.55 18.20 12.31
C ALA A 142 -17.78 18.61 13.56
N ARG A 143 -18.45 19.25 14.54
CA ARG A 143 -17.83 19.57 15.84
C ARG A 143 -17.37 18.33 16.59
N HIS A 144 -18.19 17.27 16.59
CA HIS A 144 -17.84 16.00 17.21
C HIS A 144 -16.65 15.33 16.51
N PHE A 145 -16.60 15.35 15.18
CA PHE A 145 -15.47 14.87 14.39
C PHE A 145 -14.17 15.62 14.75
N VAL A 146 -14.20 16.96 14.76
CA VAL A 146 -13.02 17.77 15.13
C VAL A 146 -12.57 17.46 16.55
N SER A 147 -13.50 17.27 17.48
CA SER A 147 -13.18 16.87 18.86
C SER A 147 -12.53 15.50 18.94
N ASN A 148 -13.01 14.52 18.18
CA ASN A 148 -12.48 13.15 18.16
C ASN A 148 -11.07 13.07 17.56
N HIS A 149 -10.81 13.88 16.53
CA HIS A 149 -9.54 13.88 15.78
C HIS A 149 -8.64 15.06 16.15
N LYS A 150 -8.91 15.73 17.27
CA LYS A 150 -8.19 16.91 17.73
C LYS A 150 -6.67 16.71 17.75
N SER A 151 -6.21 15.58 18.29
CA SER A 151 -4.78 15.23 18.37
C SER A 151 -4.10 15.09 17.00
N SER A 152 -4.85 14.71 15.97
CA SER A 152 -4.33 14.60 14.60
C SER A 152 -4.38 15.94 13.88
N LEU A 153 -5.47 16.70 14.03
CA LEU A 153 -5.67 17.96 13.31
C LEU A 153 -4.85 19.13 13.88
N GLU A 154 -4.51 19.13 15.18
CA GLU A 154 -3.76 20.22 15.81
C GLU A 154 -2.24 20.16 15.60
N ILE A 155 -1.66 18.97 15.35
CA ILE A 155 -0.22 18.83 15.08
C ILE A 155 0.18 19.33 13.69
N GLY A 156 -0.80 19.62 12.83
CA GLY A 156 -0.58 20.09 11.46
C GLY A 156 -0.17 18.99 10.48
N VAL A 157 -0.25 19.30 9.19
CA VAL A 157 -0.05 18.33 8.10
C VAL A 157 1.35 17.71 8.11
N GLY A 158 2.39 18.51 8.40
CA GLY A 158 3.77 18.06 8.38
C GLY A 158 4.05 16.96 9.41
N ASP A 159 3.67 17.18 10.66
CA ASP A 159 3.88 16.21 11.74
C ASP A 159 2.97 14.98 11.59
N PHE A 160 1.72 15.19 11.13
CA PHE A 160 0.80 14.11 10.82
C PHE A 160 1.37 13.16 9.76
N VAL A 161 1.76 13.70 8.60
CA VAL A 161 2.36 12.94 7.50
C VAL A 161 3.69 12.31 7.95
N GLY A 162 4.54 13.06 8.66
CA GLY A 162 5.82 12.59 9.19
C GLY A 162 5.68 11.38 10.11
N SER A 163 4.64 11.36 10.96
CA SER A 163 4.35 10.22 11.82
C SER A 163 4.00 8.94 11.04
N LEU A 164 3.22 9.07 9.97
CA LEU A 164 2.81 7.94 9.12
C LEU A 164 3.96 7.45 8.24
N LEU A 165 4.80 8.36 7.72
CA LEU A 165 6.03 8.00 7.01
C LEU A 165 7.02 7.25 7.91
N SER A 166 7.12 7.65 9.18
CA SER A 166 7.95 6.94 10.17
C SER A 166 7.44 5.53 10.43
N GLN A 167 6.11 5.36 10.58
CA GLN A 167 5.50 4.03 10.71
C GLN A 167 5.70 3.18 9.43
N ARG A 168 5.61 3.78 8.24
CA ARG A 168 5.87 3.10 6.96
C ARG A 168 7.29 2.59 6.89
N LYS A 169 8.26 3.43 7.29
CA LYS A 169 9.68 3.04 7.34
C LYS A 169 9.90 1.85 8.28
N GLU A 170 9.31 1.89 9.47
CA GLU A 170 9.40 0.77 10.42
C GLU A 170 8.77 -0.51 9.87
N TRP A 171 7.61 -0.40 9.21
CA TRP A 171 6.93 -1.53 8.57
C TRP A 171 7.77 -2.15 7.44
N LEU A 172 8.34 -1.33 6.56
CA LEU A 172 9.23 -1.79 5.48
C LEU A 172 10.47 -2.48 6.03
N ASN A 173 11.10 -1.90 7.06
CA ASN A 173 12.25 -2.50 7.73
C ASN A 173 11.88 -3.87 8.31
N LYS A 174 10.75 -4.00 9.01
CA LYS A 174 10.30 -5.30 9.54
C LYS A 174 10.13 -6.35 8.44
N ARG A 175 9.54 -5.99 7.29
CA ARG A 175 9.40 -6.92 6.16
C ARG A 175 10.75 -7.36 5.59
N PHE A 176 11.67 -6.42 5.47
CA PHE A 176 13.02 -6.72 4.99
C PHE A 176 13.77 -7.64 5.95
N GLU A 177 13.67 -7.40 7.26
CA GLU A 177 14.29 -8.28 8.26
C GLU A 177 13.71 -9.70 8.24
N LEU A 178 12.41 -9.85 7.99
CA LEU A 178 11.81 -11.18 7.82
C LEU A 178 12.43 -11.92 6.62
N PHE A 179 12.73 -11.22 5.53
CA PHE A 179 13.44 -11.80 4.39
C PHE A 179 14.90 -12.10 4.72
N CYS A 180 15.63 -11.17 5.36
CA CYS A 180 17.01 -11.42 5.79
C CYS A 180 17.13 -12.59 6.77
N GLY A 181 16.12 -12.82 7.60
CA GLY A 181 16.03 -13.96 8.51
C GLY A 181 16.03 -15.33 7.82
N LEU A 182 15.90 -15.38 6.49
CA LEU A 182 16.00 -16.60 5.69
C LEU A 182 17.45 -16.99 5.38
N GLU A 183 18.43 -16.10 5.55
CA GLU A 183 19.85 -16.38 5.24
C GLU A 183 20.35 -17.74 5.78
N PRO A 184 20.03 -18.15 7.03
CA PRO A 184 20.47 -19.46 7.53
C PRO A 184 19.91 -20.66 6.74
N ALA A 185 18.71 -20.52 6.17
CA ALA A 185 18.06 -21.57 5.38
C ALA A 185 18.63 -21.70 3.95
N PHE A 186 19.40 -20.70 3.50
CA PHE A 186 20.03 -20.62 2.18
C PHE A 186 21.54 -20.34 2.30
N SER A 187 22.18 -20.92 3.31
CA SER A 187 23.59 -20.67 3.65
C SER A 187 24.59 -21.10 2.57
N ASP A 188 24.16 -21.94 1.64
CA ASP A 188 24.88 -22.35 0.43
C ASP A 188 24.94 -21.26 -0.64
N VAL A 189 24.17 -20.18 -0.51
CA VAL A 189 24.10 -19.04 -1.42
C VAL A 189 24.74 -17.79 -0.77
N PRO A 190 26.07 -17.62 -0.83
CA PRO A 190 26.76 -16.54 -0.12
C PRO A 190 26.45 -15.13 -0.65
N SER A 191 25.98 -15.04 -1.90
CA SER A 191 25.54 -13.80 -2.55
C SER A 191 24.34 -13.15 -1.85
N LEU A 192 23.47 -13.96 -1.21
CA LEU A 192 22.27 -13.48 -0.53
C LEU A 192 22.60 -12.50 0.60
N SER A 193 23.58 -12.85 1.45
CA SER A 193 23.99 -12.00 2.57
C SER A 193 24.61 -10.68 2.08
N TRP A 194 25.40 -10.70 1.01
CA TRP A 194 25.96 -9.48 0.42
C TRP A 194 24.90 -8.56 -0.17
N MET A 195 23.87 -9.12 -0.82
CA MET A 195 22.73 -8.34 -1.32
C MET A 195 21.95 -7.70 -0.19
N ASN A 196 21.63 -8.49 0.85
CA ASN A 196 20.89 -7.99 2.00
C ASN A 196 21.63 -6.82 2.67
N GLN A 197 22.94 -6.90 2.84
CA GLN A 197 23.75 -5.80 3.37
C GLN A 197 23.79 -4.58 2.45
N PHE A 198 23.94 -4.78 1.15
CA PHE A 198 23.95 -3.68 0.18
C PHE A 198 22.63 -2.91 0.16
N PHE A 199 21.50 -3.63 0.09
CA PHE A 199 20.18 -2.99 0.01
C PHE A 199 19.69 -2.44 1.36
N ARG A 200 20.16 -3.00 2.49
CA ARG A 200 19.91 -2.46 3.83
C ARG A 200 20.27 -0.99 3.95
N VAL A 201 21.37 -0.55 3.32
CA VAL A 201 21.78 0.86 3.34
C VAL A 201 20.69 1.77 2.76
N TYR A 202 20.00 1.35 1.70
CA TYR A 202 18.90 2.14 1.13
C TYR A 202 17.66 2.19 2.03
N LEU A 203 17.37 1.10 2.74
CA LEU A 203 16.28 1.07 3.73
C LEU A 203 16.57 1.97 4.94
N GLU A 204 17.80 1.93 5.45
CA GLU A 204 18.22 2.77 6.57
C GLU A 204 18.14 4.26 6.23
N GLN A 205 18.47 4.62 4.98
CA GLN A 205 18.27 5.97 4.44
C GLN A 205 16.79 6.33 4.18
N GLY A 206 15.85 5.38 4.29
CA GLY A 206 14.42 5.61 4.07
C GLY A 206 14.04 5.78 2.61
N LEU A 207 14.83 5.23 1.68
CA LEU A 207 14.62 5.36 0.23
C LEU A 207 13.67 4.29 -0.33
N ALA A 208 13.39 3.24 0.44
CA ALA A 208 12.44 2.21 0.07
C ALA A 208 11.00 2.72 0.25
N THR A 209 10.20 2.57 -0.81
CA THR A 209 8.77 2.94 -0.80
C THR A 209 7.85 1.72 -0.76
N ASN A 210 8.32 0.58 -1.29
CA ASN A 210 7.59 -0.68 -1.28
C ASN A 210 8.53 -1.88 -1.14
N ILE A 211 8.09 -2.92 -0.42
CA ILE A 211 8.78 -4.21 -0.29
C ILE A 211 7.77 -5.34 -0.37
N GLU A 212 7.94 -6.20 -1.37
CA GLU A 212 7.08 -7.36 -1.60
C GLU A 212 7.92 -8.62 -1.73
N ILE A 213 7.39 -9.72 -1.23
CA ILE A 213 8.07 -11.02 -1.23
C ILE A 213 7.19 -11.98 -1.99
N TYR A 214 7.74 -12.71 -2.94
CA TYR A 214 7.01 -13.62 -3.81
C TYR A 214 7.61 -15.01 -3.76
N CYS A 215 6.77 -16.05 -3.74
CA CYS A 215 7.24 -17.43 -3.76
C CYS A 215 6.18 -18.36 -4.37
N SER A 216 6.58 -19.61 -4.66
CA SER A 216 5.65 -20.64 -5.12
C SER A 216 4.69 -21.09 -4.01
N PRO A 217 3.54 -21.73 -4.33
CA PRO A 217 2.63 -22.27 -3.31
C PRO A 217 3.29 -23.25 -2.34
N ASN A 218 4.16 -24.14 -2.84
CA ASN A 218 4.85 -25.13 -2.01
C ASN A 218 5.91 -24.46 -1.12
N THR A 219 6.59 -23.45 -1.65
CA THR A 219 7.57 -22.65 -0.88
C THR A 219 6.87 -21.84 0.19
N HIS A 220 5.74 -21.22 -0.12
CA HIS A 220 4.90 -20.55 0.86
C HIS A 220 4.48 -21.51 1.97
N ALA A 221 3.98 -22.70 1.65
CA ALA A 221 3.58 -23.69 2.65
C ALA A 221 4.74 -24.07 3.61
N LYS A 222 5.97 -24.11 3.11
CA LYS A 222 7.18 -24.39 3.89
C LYS A 222 7.60 -23.21 4.78
N PHE A 223 7.53 -21.98 4.26
CA PHE A 223 8.08 -20.78 4.89
C PHE A 223 7.01 -19.83 5.48
N CYS A 224 5.72 -20.15 5.44
CA CYS A 224 4.62 -19.26 5.83
C CYS A 224 4.69 -18.74 7.27
N ARG A 225 5.35 -19.47 8.18
CA ARG A 225 5.58 -19.00 9.56
C ARG A 225 6.64 -17.90 9.65
N GLN A 226 7.64 -17.93 8.77
CA GLN A 226 8.73 -16.95 8.69
C GLN A 226 8.36 -15.79 7.77
N LEU A 227 7.62 -16.07 6.70
CA LEU A 227 7.12 -15.11 5.71
C LEU A 227 5.59 -15.19 5.60
N PRO A 228 4.84 -14.78 6.65
CA PRO A 228 3.38 -14.81 6.63
C PRO A 228 2.79 -13.90 5.55
N ASP A 229 3.61 -12.98 5.04
CA ASP A 229 3.20 -11.88 4.18
C ASP A 229 3.71 -12.00 2.74
N SER A 230 4.17 -13.19 2.38
CA SER A 230 4.60 -13.50 1.03
C SER A 230 3.40 -13.67 0.10
N ASN A 231 3.51 -13.09 -1.09
CA ASN A 231 2.59 -13.28 -2.19
C ASN A 231 2.91 -14.60 -2.89
N VAL A 232 1.86 -15.31 -3.31
CA VAL A 232 2.00 -16.60 -3.98
C VAL A 232 1.85 -16.41 -5.49
N LEU A 233 2.84 -16.86 -6.25
CA LEU A 233 2.79 -16.93 -7.71
C LEU A 233 3.09 -18.35 -8.16
N THR A 234 2.22 -18.93 -8.99
CA THR A 234 2.33 -20.32 -9.45
C THR A 234 3.56 -20.57 -10.32
N ASP A 235 4.06 -19.52 -10.95
CA ASP A 235 5.10 -19.63 -11.97
C ASP A 235 6.52 -19.48 -11.39
N ILE A 236 6.63 -19.18 -10.09
CA ILE A 236 7.92 -19.16 -9.38
C ILE A 236 8.37 -20.59 -9.09
N PRO A 237 9.65 -20.95 -9.34
CA PRO A 237 10.18 -22.26 -8.99
C PRO A 237 10.07 -22.60 -7.49
N ASP A 238 9.80 -23.86 -7.18
CA ASP A 238 9.82 -24.35 -5.80
C ASP A 238 11.21 -24.23 -5.17
N GLY A 239 11.26 -23.73 -3.93
CA GLY A 239 12.50 -23.49 -3.20
C GLY A 239 13.14 -22.13 -3.47
N ASP A 240 12.54 -21.29 -4.31
CA ASP A 240 12.99 -19.93 -4.56
C ASP A 240 12.01 -18.88 -4.00
N ILE A 241 12.57 -17.80 -3.46
CA ILE A 241 11.83 -16.70 -2.83
C ILE A 241 12.39 -15.39 -3.36
N TYR A 242 11.56 -14.61 -4.03
CA TYR A 242 11.92 -13.32 -4.61
C TYR A 242 11.61 -12.20 -3.62
N LEU A 243 12.56 -11.29 -3.44
CA LEU A 243 12.36 -10.00 -2.82
C LEU A 243 12.32 -8.92 -3.90
N LEU A 244 11.26 -8.12 -3.89
CA LEU A 244 11.13 -6.93 -4.71
C LEU A 244 11.17 -5.70 -3.82
N LEU A 245 12.07 -4.77 -4.12
CA LEU A 245 12.19 -3.49 -3.45
C LEU A 245 11.97 -2.37 -4.45
N GLN A 246 11.05 -1.46 -4.14
CA GLN A 246 10.94 -0.20 -4.87
C GLN A 246 11.77 0.87 -4.16
N LEU A 247 12.76 1.40 -4.86
CA LEU A 247 13.69 2.43 -4.42
C LEU A 247 13.51 3.67 -5.31
N GLY A 248 12.70 4.62 -4.88
CA GLY A 248 12.26 5.73 -5.73
C GLY A 248 11.56 5.23 -6.99
N ASP A 249 12.04 5.67 -8.16
CA ASP A 249 11.53 5.27 -9.48
C ASP A 249 12.22 4.00 -10.03
N ALA A 250 12.91 3.21 -9.20
CA ALA A 250 13.48 1.93 -9.58
C ALA A 250 12.87 0.78 -8.80
N VAL A 251 12.75 -0.38 -9.44
CA VAL A 251 12.38 -1.65 -8.81
C VAL A 251 13.56 -2.60 -8.90
N VAL A 252 14.01 -3.06 -7.75
CA VAL A 252 15.01 -4.11 -7.60
C VAL A 252 14.29 -5.43 -7.37
N ALA A 253 14.70 -6.48 -8.07
CA ALA A 253 14.25 -7.84 -7.81
C ALA A 253 15.44 -8.79 -7.67
N TYR A 254 15.48 -9.60 -6.62
CA TYR A 254 16.46 -10.67 -6.47
C TYR A 254 15.87 -11.82 -5.65
N SER A 255 16.43 -13.02 -5.80
CA SER A 255 15.89 -14.23 -5.18
C SER A 255 16.82 -14.85 -4.13
N THR A 256 16.32 -15.78 -3.33
CA THR A 256 17.13 -16.52 -2.35
C THR A 256 18.12 -17.48 -2.99
N GLN A 257 17.92 -17.82 -4.26
CA GLN A 257 18.84 -18.60 -5.09
C GLN A 257 19.85 -17.71 -5.86
N ALA A 258 19.76 -16.38 -5.72
CA ALA A 258 20.33 -15.44 -6.68
C ALA A 258 21.84 -15.58 -6.94
N ASP A 259 22.15 -15.90 -8.19
CA ASP A 259 23.40 -15.53 -8.87
C ASP A 259 23.30 -14.14 -9.54
N GLU A 260 22.11 -13.54 -9.59
CA GLU A 260 21.79 -12.30 -10.29
C GLU A 260 20.79 -11.43 -9.52
N CYS A 261 20.88 -10.11 -9.68
CA CYS A 261 19.83 -9.18 -9.30
C CYS A 261 19.39 -8.33 -10.50
N PHE A 262 18.14 -7.90 -10.48
CA PHE A 262 17.52 -7.13 -11.56
C PHE A 262 17.16 -5.75 -11.05
N ILE A 263 17.41 -4.72 -11.86
CA ILE A 263 17.03 -3.34 -11.55
C ILE A 263 16.32 -2.75 -12.77
N ALA A 264 15.04 -2.46 -12.62
CA ALA A 264 14.20 -1.84 -13.63
C ALA A 264 13.91 -0.38 -13.24
N GLU A 265 14.16 0.54 -14.17
CA GLU A 265 13.71 1.94 -14.04
C GLU A 265 12.26 2.04 -14.51
N LEU A 266 11.38 2.53 -13.63
CA LEU A 266 9.98 2.77 -13.90
C LEU A 266 9.83 3.97 -14.85
N GLY A 267 8.87 3.89 -15.78
CA GLY A 267 8.57 4.95 -16.74
C GLY A 267 9.55 5.05 -17.93
N THR A 268 10.64 4.26 -17.95
CA THR A 268 11.55 4.18 -19.10
C THR A 268 11.46 2.82 -19.78
N LYS A 269 11.80 1.74 -19.06
CA LYS A 269 11.90 0.37 -19.60
C LYS A 269 10.74 -0.53 -19.19
N VAL A 270 10.09 -0.21 -18.08
CA VAL A 270 8.92 -0.90 -17.54
C VAL A 270 7.95 0.18 -17.04
N ALA A 271 6.67 0.08 -17.34
CA ALA A 271 5.72 1.13 -17.01
C ALA A 271 5.38 1.15 -15.51
N THR A 272 5.30 -0.01 -14.85
CA THR A 272 4.79 -0.11 -13.46
C THR A 272 5.47 -1.21 -12.64
N PHE A 273 5.36 -1.11 -11.31
CA PHE A 273 5.77 -2.17 -10.38
C PHE A 273 5.10 -3.51 -10.69
N ASN A 274 3.81 -3.50 -11.04
CA ASN A 274 3.05 -4.72 -11.35
C ASN A 274 3.53 -5.40 -12.63
N GLU A 275 4.02 -4.63 -13.60
CA GLU A 275 4.63 -5.18 -14.80
C GLU A 275 5.94 -5.93 -14.46
N VAL A 276 6.77 -5.40 -13.55
CA VAL A 276 7.95 -6.12 -13.04
C VAL A 276 7.57 -7.44 -12.38
N VAL A 277 6.51 -7.43 -11.55
CA VAL A 277 5.99 -8.65 -10.89
C VAL A 277 5.59 -9.70 -11.91
N SER A 278 4.83 -9.31 -12.95
CA SER A 278 4.38 -10.23 -14.00
C SER A 278 5.54 -10.85 -14.79
N GLN A 279 6.67 -10.15 -14.84
CA GLN A 279 7.87 -10.61 -15.53
C GLN A 279 8.78 -11.45 -14.65
N LEU A 280 8.59 -11.52 -13.31
CA LEU A 280 9.47 -12.26 -12.39
C LEU A 280 9.85 -13.68 -12.85
N PRO A 281 8.92 -14.52 -13.36
CA PRO A 281 9.25 -15.88 -13.83
C PRO A 281 10.13 -15.90 -15.08
N GLY A 282 10.16 -14.80 -15.83
CA GLY A 282 10.82 -14.67 -17.13
C GLY A 282 11.78 -13.48 -17.22
N LEU A 283 12.20 -12.88 -16.09
CA LEU A 283 13.12 -11.74 -16.01
C LEU A 283 14.48 -12.13 -16.61
N LYS A 284 14.56 -12.11 -17.94
CA LYS A 284 15.76 -12.26 -18.75
C LYS A 284 16.01 -11.04 -19.63
N TYR A 285 15.23 -9.97 -19.47
CA TYR A 285 15.36 -8.78 -20.30
C TYR A 285 15.59 -7.52 -19.47
N ASN A 286 16.68 -6.84 -19.86
CA ASN A 286 17.18 -5.52 -19.46
C ASN A 286 17.83 -5.38 -18.07
N LEU A 287 19.11 -5.75 -18.02
CA LEU A 287 20.13 -5.45 -16.98
C LEU A 287 20.14 -6.36 -15.74
N GLY A 288 20.15 -7.67 -15.95
CA GLY A 288 20.61 -8.61 -14.92
C GLY A 288 22.05 -8.27 -14.51
N ILE A 289 22.28 -8.04 -13.23
CA ILE A 289 23.60 -7.81 -12.64
C ILE A 289 24.04 -9.12 -12.01
N HIS A 290 24.99 -9.81 -12.66
CA HIS A 290 25.61 -11.00 -12.07
C HIS A 290 26.36 -10.66 -10.79
N LEU A 291 26.04 -11.39 -9.73
CA LEU A 291 26.64 -11.24 -8.42
C LEU A 291 28.01 -11.92 -8.46
N SER A 292 29.03 -11.17 -8.05
CA SER A 292 30.39 -11.69 -7.96
C SER A 292 31.05 -11.23 -6.67
N LYS A 293 31.98 -12.05 -6.16
CA LYS A 293 32.81 -11.75 -5.00
C LYS A 293 33.63 -10.46 -5.15
N THR A 294 33.92 -10.07 -6.39
CA THR A 294 34.82 -8.94 -6.71
C THR A 294 34.23 -7.57 -6.35
N GLY A 295 32.91 -7.47 -6.15
CA GLY A 295 32.27 -6.22 -5.74
C GLY A 295 31.84 -5.30 -6.90
N LEU A 296 32.05 -5.69 -8.16
CA LEU A 296 31.72 -4.86 -9.33
C LEU A 296 30.20 -4.63 -9.47
N TRP A 297 29.40 -5.58 -9.03
CA TRP A 297 27.95 -5.52 -9.13
C TRP A 297 27.36 -4.42 -8.25
N GLN A 298 27.91 -4.18 -7.06
CA GLN A 298 27.49 -3.10 -6.16
C GLN A 298 27.72 -1.71 -6.78
N TYR A 299 28.84 -1.54 -7.51
CA TYR A 299 29.10 -0.31 -8.24
C TYR A 299 28.07 -0.08 -9.35
N ARG A 300 27.77 -1.13 -10.14
CA ARG A 300 26.75 -1.06 -11.20
C ARG A 300 25.36 -0.77 -10.63
N ALA A 301 24.98 -1.49 -9.57
CA ALA A 301 23.70 -1.30 -8.90
C ALA A 301 23.58 0.12 -8.32
N SER A 302 24.60 0.60 -7.63
CA SER A 302 24.66 1.97 -7.08
C SER A 302 24.56 3.03 -8.18
N TYR A 303 25.25 2.84 -9.31
CA TYR A 303 25.16 3.75 -10.45
C TYR A 303 23.75 3.82 -11.04
N MET A 304 23.09 2.68 -11.22
CA MET A 304 21.70 2.63 -11.71
C MET A 304 20.73 3.27 -10.72
N LEU A 305 20.86 2.97 -9.42
CA LEU A 305 19.98 3.50 -8.38
C LEU A 305 20.20 4.98 -8.09
N LYS A 306 21.38 5.53 -8.41
CA LYS A 306 21.67 6.96 -8.23
C LYS A 306 20.70 7.85 -9.00
N ASN A 307 20.25 7.42 -10.17
CA ASN A 307 19.26 8.18 -10.95
C ASN A 307 17.90 8.20 -10.27
N ALA A 308 17.46 7.05 -9.74
CA ALA A 308 16.15 6.91 -9.09
C ALA A 308 16.10 7.49 -7.67
N THR A 309 17.21 7.48 -6.94
CA THR A 309 17.24 7.83 -5.50
C THR A 309 18.05 9.08 -5.18
N LYS A 310 18.85 9.60 -6.11
CA LYS A 310 19.87 10.65 -5.89
C LYS A 310 20.90 10.27 -4.80
N PHE A 311 20.99 8.99 -4.45
CA PHE A 311 21.86 8.45 -3.42
C PHE A 311 22.76 7.36 -4.00
N ALA A 312 23.98 7.26 -3.49
CA ALA A 312 24.93 6.22 -3.82
C ALA A 312 25.71 5.84 -2.54
N PRO A 313 25.60 4.60 -2.05
CA PRO A 313 26.29 4.19 -0.83
C PRO A 313 27.80 4.11 -1.06
N LYS A 314 28.58 4.46 -0.02
CA LYS A 314 30.03 4.26 0.00
C LYS A 314 30.31 2.79 0.25
N ARG A 315 31.46 2.30 -0.24
CA ARG A 315 31.86 0.89 -0.06
C ARG A 315 31.92 0.47 1.42
N ALA A 316 32.29 1.37 2.32
CA ALA A 316 32.35 1.11 3.76
C ALA A 316 30.97 0.89 4.39
N ASP A 317 29.88 1.32 3.74
CA ASP A 317 28.53 1.27 4.30
C ASP A 317 27.92 -0.15 4.19
N TYR A 318 28.43 -0.99 3.29
CA TYR A 318 27.85 -2.32 2.99
C TYR A 318 28.86 -3.46 2.93
N MET A 319 30.15 -3.21 3.12
CA MET A 319 31.11 -4.30 3.28
C MET A 319 31.22 -4.70 4.74
N VAL A 320 30.97 -5.98 5.03
CA VAL A 320 31.31 -6.58 6.34
C VAL A 320 32.81 -6.46 6.57
N LYS A 321 33.19 -6.13 7.79
CA LYS A 321 34.57 -6.31 8.27
C LYS A 321 34.87 -7.78 8.56
#